data_AF-A0AAJ5ZQG4-F1
#
_entry.id   AF-A0AAJ5ZQG4-F1
#
_cell.length_a   1.000
_cell.length_b   1.000
_cell.length_c   1.000
_cell.angle_alpha   90.00
_cell.angle_beta   90.00
_cell.angle_gamma   90.00
#
_symmetry.space_group_name_H-M   'P 1'
#
loop_
_entity.id
_entity.type
_entity.pdbx_description
1 polymer ?
#
loop_
_entity_poly.entity_id
_entity_poly.type
_entity_poly.pdbx_seq_one_letter_code
_entity_poly.pdbx_strand_id
1 'polypeptide(L)'
;MLRNAFLTLLSLAIAIGLGGGSVWYALNAQDGVGAIRIGRWTAFPDIGTQAADPYSKARIAREGVLALGRAEGLSFVAERDETGEPLKRECAYTIEGGYPTARFWTLYAADQSLGVIDTGKARRAALQSYEVLRQPDNSVVIAVGNRPAPGNWLLTNGFGKMYFVLTFYDTPIASSTGLSDVTLPRILKAGCNA
;
A
#
# COMPACT_ATOMS: atom_id res chain seq x y z
N MET A 1 35.59 22.09 32.18
CA MET A 1 35.49 20.80 31.46
C MET A 1 34.06 20.24 31.49
N LEU A 2 33.41 20.14 32.65
CA LEU A 2 32.03 19.61 32.78
C LEU A 2 30.98 20.35 31.92
N ARG A 3 31.03 21.69 31.88
CA ARG A 3 30.10 22.52 31.08
C ARG A 3 30.20 22.23 29.58
N ASN A 4 31.42 22.10 29.05
CA ASN A 4 31.62 21.82 27.63
C ASN A 4 31.18 20.39 27.31
N ALA A 5 31.51 19.41 28.16
CA ALA A 5 31.05 18.04 27.99
C ALA A 5 29.50 17.96 27.99
N PHE A 6 28.84 18.68 28.90
CA PHE A 6 27.38 18.76 28.96
C PHE A 6 26.77 19.36 27.69
N LEU A 7 27.30 20.50 27.21
CA LEU A 7 26.80 21.14 25.98
C LEU A 7 27.02 20.25 24.75
N THR A 8 28.16 19.56 24.66
CA THR A 8 28.43 18.61 23.58
C THR A 8 27.44 17.45 23.62
N LEU A 9 27.21 16.83 24.79
CA LEU A 9 26.22 15.75 24.94
C LEU A 9 24.80 16.22 24.60
N LEU A 10 24.41 17.42 25.03
CA LEU A 10 23.11 18.00 24.69
C LEU A 10 22.96 18.21 23.18
N SER A 11 24.00 18.74 22.52
CA SER A 11 23.99 18.94 21.06
C SER A 11 23.88 17.62 20.29
N LEU A 12 24.58 16.58 20.74
CA LEU A 12 24.49 15.22 20.19
C LEU A 12 23.09 14.63 20.39
N ALA A 13 22.53 14.76 21.59
CA ALA A 13 21.18 14.28 21.89
C ALA A 13 20.12 14.95 21.00
N ILE A 14 20.22 16.27 20.80
CA ILE A 14 19.32 17.01 19.91
C ILE A 14 19.51 16.58 18.45
N ALA A 15 20.76 16.51 17.98
CA ALA A 15 21.06 16.13 16.60
C ALA A 15 20.56 14.71 16.28
N ILE A 16 20.80 13.75 17.18
CA ILE A 16 20.34 12.37 17.03
C ILE A 16 18.81 12.29 17.16
N GLY A 17 18.22 12.97 18.12
CA GLY A 17 16.78 12.96 18.35
C GLY A 17 15.99 13.55 17.19
N LEU A 18 16.35 14.76 16.75
CA LEU A 18 15.70 15.43 15.62
C LEU A 18 16.03 14.75 14.29
N GLY A 19 17.29 14.35 14.09
CA GLY A 19 17.72 13.63 12.89
C GLY A 19 16.99 12.29 12.75
N GLY A 20 17.01 11.48 13.81
CA GLY A 20 16.31 10.20 13.85
C GLY A 20 14.79 10.36 13.71
N GLY A 21 14.20 11.33 14.41
CA GLY A 21 12.77 11.63 14.31
C GLY A 21 12.33 12.05 12.90
N SER A 22 13.14 12.86 12.20
CA SER A 22 12.83 13.29 10.84
C SER A 22 12.91 12.16 9.82
N VAL A 23 13.92 11.29 9.92
CA VAL A 23 14.03 10.08 9.07
C VAL A 23 12.86 9.14 9.35
N TRP A 24 12.53 8.89 10.62
CA TRP A 24 11.39 8.04 10.98
C TRP A 24 10.08 8.56 10.40
N TYR A 25 9.84 9.88 10.46
CA TYR A 25 8.68 10.50 9.86
C TYR A 25 8.65 10.34 8.33
N ALA A 26 9.77 10.60 7.65
CA ALA A 26 9.87 10.46 6.20
C ALA A 26 9.64 9.01 5.73
N LEU A 27 10.13 8.01 6.46
CA LEU A 27 9.94 6.61 6.11
C LEU A 27 8.51 6.10 6.37
N ASN A 28 7.75 6.76 7.25
CA ASN A 28 6.36 6.42 7.52
C ASN A 28 5.37 7.04 6.53
N ALA A 29 5.78 8.08 5.80
CA ALA A 29 4.96 8.66 4.75
C ALA A 29 4.84 7.66 3.58
N GLN A 30 3.61 7.35 3.18
CA GLN A 30 3.28 6.53 1.99
C GLN A 30 3.29 7.35 0.69
N ASP A 31 3.65 8.64 0.79
CA ASP A 31 3.88 9.56 -0.32
C ASP A 31 5.31 10.09 -0.21
N GLY A 32 6.00 10.29 -1.34
CA GLY A 32 7.38 10.73 -1.33
C GLY A 32 7.98 10.91 -2.71
N VAL A 33 9.30 11.11 -2.74
CA VAL A 33 10.07 11.25 -3.99
C VAL A 33 9.94 9.96 -4.80
N GLY A 34 9.70 10.09 -6.11
CA GLY A 34 9.54 8.93 -7.01
C GLY A 34 8.19 8.22 -6.92
N ALA A 35 7.27 8.71 -6.08
CA ALA A 35 5.91 8.20 -6.02
C ALA A 35 5.09 8.65 -7.24
N ILE A 36 4.30 7.73 -7.79
CA ILE A 36 3.25 8.01 -8.76
C ILE A 36 1.89 7.79 -8.10
N ARG A 37 0.90 8.61 -8.46
CA ARG A 37 -0.47 8.53 -7.94
C ARG A 37 -1.46 8.35 -9.07
N ILE A 38 -2.30 7.32 -8.99
CA ILE A 38 -3.41 7.07 -9.92
C ILE A 38 -4.66 6.87 -9.06
N GLY A 39 -5.56 7.86 -9.06
CA GLY A 39 -6.70 7.89 -8.13
C GLY A 39 -6.23 7.88 -6.66
N ARG A 40 -6.70 6.89 -5.89
CA ARG A 40 -6.33 6.70 -4.48
C ARG A 40 -5.14 5.75 -4.25
N TRP A 41 -4.51 5.31 -5.33
CA TRP A 41 -3.41 4.37 -5.30
C TRP A 41 -2.08 5.07 -5.54
N THR A 42 -1.10 4.81 -4.67
CA THR A 42 0.28 5.29 -4.80
C THR A 42 1.21 4.13 -5.12
N ALA A 43 2.15 4.30 -6.03
CA ALA A 43 3.21 3.32 -6.32
C ALA A 43 4.58 3.97 -6.42
N PHE A 44 5.64 3.19 -6.27
CA PHE A 44 7.03 3.61 -6.42
C PHE A 44 7.70 2.76 -7.51
N PRO A 45 7.68 3.18 -8.79
CA PRO A 45 8.09 2.32 -9.92
C PRO A 45 9.57 1.90 -9.88
N ASP A 46 10.41 2.73 -9.27
CA ASP A 46 11.85 2.48 -9.19
C ASP A 46 12.29 1.71 -7.95
N ILE A 47 11.36 1.35 -7.06
CA ILE A 47 11.66 0.80 -5.72
C ILE A 47 12.55 -0.45 -5.75
N GLY A 48 12.38 -1.35 -6.72
CA GLY A 48 13.22 -2.54 -6.90
C GLY A 48 14.37 -2.37 -7.89
N THR A 49 14.77 -1.13 -8.21
CA THR A 49 15.83 -0.85 -9.19
C THR A 49 17.06 -0.20 -8.56
N GLN A 50 18.16 -0.14 -9.31
CA GLN A 50 19.35 0.62 -8.88
C GLN A 50 19.05 2.12 -8.68
N ALA A 51 18.07 2.65 -9.42
CA ALA A 51 17.63 4.04 -9.38
C ALA A 51 16.69 4.36 -8.21
N ALA A 52 16.34 3.38 -7.35
CA ALA A 52 15.55 3.63 -6.15
C ALA A 52 16.17 4.75 -5.32
N ASP A 53 15.32 5.71 -4.91
CA ASP A 53 15.73 6.83 -4.08
C ASP A 53 16.16 6.33 -2.67
N PRO A 54 16.95 7.13 -1.92
CA PRO A 54 17.43 6.73 -0.61
C PRO A 54 16.33 6.37 0.39
N TYR A 55 15.15 7.01 0.33
CA TYR A 55 14.04 6.71 1.24
C TYR A 55 13.36 5.41 0.87
N SER A 56 13.17 5.13 -0.42
CA SER A 56 12.70 3.82 -0.89
C SER A 56 13.64 2.69 -0.44
N LYS A 57 14.96 2.85 -0.62
CA LYS A 57 15.96 1.88 -0.14
C LYS A 57 15.89 1.64 1.36
N ALA A 58 15.78 2.72 2.14
CA ALA A 58 15.65 2.62 3.59
C ALA A 58 14.33 1.97 4.03
N ARG A 59 13.22 2.23 3.32
CA ARG A 59 11.91 1.61 3.59
C ARG A 59 11.97 0.10 3.37
N ILE A 60 12.49 -0.34 2.22
CA ILE A 60 12.70 -1.76 1.91
C ILE A 60 13.56 -2.44 2.98
N ALA A 61 14.67 -1.81 3.37
CA ALA A 61 15.57 -2.35 4.37
C ALA A 61 14.90 -2.48 5.76
N ARG A 62 14.00 -1.55 6.12
CA ARG A 62 13.24 -1.59 7.37
C ARG A 62 12.15 -2.66 7.35
N GLU A 63 11.41 -2.76 6.25
CA GLU A 63 10.24 -3.63 6.13
C GLU A 63 10.63 -5.08 5.77
N GLY A 64 11.85 -5.30 5.28
CA GLY A 64 12.34 -6.64 4.92
C GLY A 64 11.61 -7.26 3.72
N VAL A 65 11.00 -6.42 2.88
CA VAL A 65 10.22 -6.84 1.71
C VAL A 65 11.11 -6.97 0.48
N LEU A 66 10.79 -7.93 -0.40
CA LEU A 66 11.43 -8.02 -1.70
C LEU A 66 10.73 -7.06 -2.67
N ALA A 67 11.40 -5.95 -2.99
CA ALA A 67 10.88 -4.99 -3.95
C ALA A 67 10.96 -5.54 -5.39
N LEU A 68 9.87 -5.36 -6.14
CA LEU A 68 9.79 -5.79 -7.54
C LEU A 68 10.55 -4.83 -8.45
N GLY A 69 11.34 -5.39 -9.36
CA GLY A 69 11.94 -4.65 -10.47
C GLY A 69 10.92 -4.26 -11.54
N ARG A 70 11.30 -3.31 -12.42
CA ARG A 70 10.44 -2.81 -13.52
C ARG A 70 9.88 -3.89 -14.45
N ALA A 71 10.59 -5.02 -14.61
CA ALA A 71 10.15 -6.13 -15.46
C ALA A 71 9.35 -7.20 -14.70
N GLU A 72 9.31 -7.14 -13.37
CA GLU A 72 8.65 -8.15 -12.53
C GLU A 72 7.21 -7.74 -12.20
N GLY A 73 7.00 -6.47 -11.84
CA GLY A 73 5.67 -5.95 -11.53
C GLY A 73 5.68 -4.58 -10.86
N LEU A 74 4.49 -4.13 -10.46
CA LEU A 74 4.26 -2.87 -9.77
C LEU A 74 3.22 -3.03 -8.67
N SER A 75 3.57 -2.60 -7.46
CA SER A 75 2.68 -2.58 -6.31
C SER A 75 2.12 -1.18 -6.07
N PHE A 76 0.81 -1.11 -5.94
CA PHE A 76 0.06 0.08 -5.56
C PHE A 76 -0.45 -0.07 -4.14
N VAL A 77 -0.36 1.01 -3.36
CA VAL A 77 -0.86 1.09 -1.99
C VAL A 77 -1.92 2.17 -1.93
N ALA A 78 -3.08 1.84 -1.38
CA ALA A 78 -4.11 2.82 -1.05
C ALA A 78 -4.22 2.97 0.47
N GLU A 79 -4.13 4.20 0.94
CA GLU A 79 -4.31 4.58 2.35
C GLU A 79 -5.70 5.16 2.64
N ARG A 80 -6.37 5.66 1.60
CA ARG A 80 -7.59 6.44 1.70
C ARG A 80 -8.65 5.92 0.75
N ASP A 81 -9.91 6.10 1.13
CA ASP A 81 -11.04 5.88 0.25
C ASP A 81 -11.23 7.03 -0.76
N GLU A 82 -12.26 6.93 -1.59
CA GLU A 82 -12.58 7.90 -2.64
C GLU A 82 -12.92 9.28 -2.06
N THR A 83 -13.48 9.38 -0.86
CA THR A 83 -13.77 10.67 -0.20
C THR A 83 -12.53 11.28 0.47
N GLY A 84 -11.44 10.53 0.57
CA GLY A 84 -10.17 10.96 1.14
C GLY A 84 -10.02 10.62 2.62
N GLU A 85 -10.96 9.87 3.20
CA GLU A 85 -10.86 9.40 4.58
C GLU A 85 -9.84 8.26 4.69
N PRO A 86 -9.04 8.18 5.79
CA PRO A 86 -8.16 7.05 6.03
C PRO A 86 -8.94 5.74 6.11
N LEU A 87 -8.41 4.70 5.47
CA LEU A 87 -8.97 3.35 5.55
C LEU A 87 -8.82 2.79 6.95
N LYS A 88 -9.91 2.21 7.45
CA LYS A 88 -10.05 1.64 8.80
C LYS A 88 -10.60 0.22 8.76
N ARG A 89 -10.07 -0.68 9.59
CA ARG A 89 -10.40 -2.11 9.62
C ARG A 89 -11.83 -2.40 10.07
N GLU A 90 -12.39 -1.54 10.91
CA GLU A 90 -13.75 -1.63 11.43
C GLU A 90 -14.84 -1.22 10.41
N CYS A 91 -14.43 -0.70 9.25
CA CYS A 91 -15.34 -0.28 8.20
C CYS A 91 -15.37 -1.27 7.02
N ALA A 92 -16.51 -1.27 6.33
CA ALA A 92 -16.73 -1.99 5.10
C ALA A 92 -16.50 -1.08 3.89
N TYR A 93 -15.91 -1.63 2.84
CA TYR A 93 -15.60 -0.95 1.59
C TYR A 93 -16.00 -1.78 0.39
N THR A 94 -16.17 -1.12 -0.74
CA THR A 94 -16.32 -1.73 -2.06
C THR A 94 -15.18 -1.25 -2.94
N ILE A 95 -14.38 -2.18 -3.45
CA ILE A 95 -13.33 -1.89 -4.42
C ILE A 95 -13.90 -2.26 -5.79
N GLU A 96 -14.06 -1.27 -6.67
CA GLU A 96 -14.75 -1.48 -7.95
C GLU A 96 -14.09 -0.76 -9.12
N GLY A 97 -14.12 -1.41 -10.29
CA GLY A 97 -13.71 -0.81 -11.55
C GLY A 97 -12.84 -1.71 -12.40
N GLY A 98 -12.15 -1.09 -13.36
CA GLY A 98 -11.20 -1.76 -14.24
C GLY A 98 -9.89 -2.09 -13.53
N TYR A 99 -9.31 -3.22 -13.92
CA TYR A 99 -7.95 -3.60 -13.55
C TYR A 99 -7.11 -3.56 -14.83
N PRO A 100 -5.98 -2.84 -14.86
CA PRO A 100 -5.14 -2.74 -16.05
C PRO A 100 -4.60 -4.11 -16.45
N THR A 101 -4.17 -4.19 -17.71
CA THR A 101 -3.58 -5.40 -18.27
C THR A 101 -2.36 -5.83 -17.46
N ALA A 102 -2.38 -7.07 -17.00
CA ALA A 102 -1.29 -7.73 -16.32
C ALA A 102 -1.48 -9.24 -16.50
N ARG A 103 -0.40 -10.01 -16.45
CA ARG A 103 -0.50 -11.46 -16.45
C ARG A 103 -1.20 -11.98 -15.20
N PHE A 104 -0.94 -11.33 -14.06
CA PHE A 104 -1.47 -11.72 -12.77
C PHE A 104 -1.57 -10.50 -11.84
N TRP A 105 -2.53 -10.49 -10.93
CA TRP A 105 -2.56 -9.50 -9.85
C TRP A 105 -3.05 -10.08 -8.54
N THR A 106 -2.62 -9.48 -7.43
CA THR A 106 -3.04 -9.80 -6.06
C THR A 106 -3.56 -8.55 -5.37
N LEU A 107 -4.53 -8.74 -4.46
CA LEU A 107 -5.07 -7.69 -3.62
C LEU A 107 -5.17 -8.20 -2.18
N TYR A 108 -4.63 -7.45 -1.22
CA TYR A 108 -4.79 -7.77 0.19
C TYR A 108 -4.92 -6.51 1.05
N ALA A 109 -5.43 -6.70 2.26
CA ALA A 109 -5.44 -5.66 3.28
C ALA A 109 -4.16 -5.77 4.12
N ALA A 110 -3.51 -4.64 4.35
CA ALA A 110 -2.21 -4.56 5.00
C ALA A 110 -2.22 -3.61 6.19
N ASP A 111 -1.30 -3.86 7.12
CA ASP A 111 -1.01 -2.97 8.24
C ASP A 111 -0.02 -1.85 7.83
N GLN A 112 0.44 -1.07 8.80
CA GLN A 112 1.37 0.05 8.55
C GLN A 112 2.74 -0.39 8.03
N SER A 113 3.16 -1.63 8.28
CA SER A 113 4.38 -2.22 7.70
C SER A 113 4.18 -2.73 6.28
N LEU A 114 2.97 -2.55 5.72
CA LEU A 114 2.52 -3.15 4.46
C LEU A 114 2.50 -4.69 4.50
N GLY A 115 2.60 -5.29 5.69
CA GLY A 115 2.39 -6.71 5.92
C GLY A 115 0.91 -7.07 5.85
N VAL A 116 0.60 -8.27 5.37
CA VAL A 116 -0.78 -8.79 5.30
C VAL A 116 -1.40 -8.82 6.70
N ILE A 117 -2.61 -8.29 6.84
CA ILE A 117 -3.36 -8.37 8.09
C ILE A 117 -3.82 -9.81 8.33
N ASP A 118 -3.44 -10.38 9.48
CA ASP A 118 -3.98 -11.67 9.91
C ASP A 118 -5.47 -11.55 10.21
N THR A 119 -6.25 -12.44 9.61
CA THR A 119 -7.71 -12.51 9.77
C THR A 119 -8.15 -13.50 10.85
N GLY A 120 -7.22 -14.30 11.40
CA GLY A 120 -7.51 -15.37 12.36
C GLY A 120 -8.34 -16.51 11.76
N LYS A 121 -8.37 -16.64 10.44
CA LYS A 121 -9.13 -17.67 9.70
C LYS A 121 -8.19 -18.47 8.82
N ALA A 122 -8.48 -19.76 8.64
CA ALA A 122 -7.69 -20.68 7.80
C ALA A 122 -7.83 -20.43 6.28
N ARG A 123 -8.31 -19.25 5.87
CA ARG A 123 -8.42 -18.85 4.45
C ARG A 123 -7.32 -17.86 4.10
N ARG A 124 -7.03 -17.74 2.81
CA ARG A 124 -6.11 -16.70 2.32
C ARG A 124 -6.66 -15.31 2.67
N ALA A 125 -5.79 -14.46 3.20
CA ALA A 125 -6.05 -13.05 3.51
C ALA A 125 -5.76 -12.12 2.31
N ALA A 126 -5.87 -12.68 1.10
CA ALA A 126 -5.62 -12.01 -0.17
C ALA A 126 -6.57 -12.57 -1.22
N LEU A 127 -6.83 -11.78 -2.26
CA LEU A 127 -7.48 -12.18 -3.49
C LEU A 127 -6.47 -12.18 -4.64
N GLN A 128 -6.70 -13.01 -5.65
CA GLN A 128 -5.92 -13.05 -6.88
C GLN A 128 -6.78 -12.98 -8.15
N SER A 129 -6.18 -12.54 -9.25
CA SER A 129 -6.87 -12.31 -10.53
C SER A 129 -7.57 -13.54 -11.13
N TYR A 130 -7.13 -14.76 -10.80
CA TYR A 130 -7.70 -16.01 -11.33
C TYR A 130 -8.90 -16.54 -10.55
N GLU A 131 -9.15 -16.06 -9.34
CA GLU A 131 -10.27 -16.53 -8.51
C GLU A 131 -11.42 -15.51 -8.43
N VAL A 132 -11.19 -14.30 -8.94
CA VAL A 132 -12.22 -13.26 -8.94
C VAL A 132 -13.23 -13.43 -10.06
N LEU A 133 -14.49 -13.20 -9.69
CA LEU A 133 -15.61 -13.10 -10.60
C LEU A 133 -15.63 -11.70 -11.23
N ARG A 134 -15.71 -11.66 -12.56
CA ARG A 134 -15.73 -10.43 -13.35
C ARG A 134 -17.15 -10.11 -13.80
N GLN A 135 -17.44 -8.83 -13.94
CA GLN A 135 -18.66 -8.35 -14.58
C GLN A 135 -18.57 -8.49 -16.11
N PRO A 136 -19.70 -8.40 -16.84
CA PRO A 136 -19.71 -8.51 -18.31
C PRO A 136 -18.82 -7.49 -19.03
N ASP A 137 -18.56 -6.32 -18.41
CA ASP A 137 -17.67 -5.27 -18.90
C ASP A 137 -16.20 -5.47 -18.49
N ASN A 138 -15.86 -6.66 -17.95
CA ASN A 138 -14.56 -7.04 -17.43
C ASN A 138 -14.10 -6.30 -16.14
N SER A 139 -14.95 -5.43 -15.57
CA SER A 139 -14.69 -4.84 -14.26
C SER A 139 -14.81 -5.88 -13.14
N VAL A 140 -14.23 -5.57 -11.98
CA VAL A 140 -14.34 -6.40 -10.77
C VAL A 140 -14.91 -5.55 -9.65
N VAL A 141 -15.84 -6.12 -8.89
CA VAL A 141 -16.38 -5.54 -7.66
C VAL A 141 -16.02 -6.46 -6.51
N ILE A 142 -15.36 -5.92 -5.49
CA ILE A 142 -14.88 -6.65 -4.31
C ILE A 142 -15.47 -6.00 -3.08
N ALA A 143 -16.28 -6.76 -2.35
CA ALA A 143 -16.71 -6.38 -1.02
C ALA A 143 -15.57 -6.62 -0.03
N VAL A 144 -15.30 -5.64 0.83
CA VAL A 144 -14.29 -5.71 1.87
C VAL A 144 -14.95 -5.48 3.22
N GLY A 145 -14.70 -6.36 4.18
CA GLY A 145 -15.23 -6.22 5.53
C GLY A 145 -15.22 -7.51 6.32
N ASN A 146 -15.67 -7.43 7.57
CA ASN A 146 -15.76 -8.59 8.48
C ASN A 146 -17.01 -9.47 8.25
N ARG A 147 -17.99 -8.99 7.47
CA ARG A 147 -19.20 -9.74 7.13
C ARG A 147 -19.03 -10.44 5.79
N PRO A 148 -19.34 -11.75 5.68
CA PRO A 148 -19.36 -12.45 4.42
C PRO A 148 -20.25 -11.75 3.39
N ALA A 149 -19.74 -11.62 2.17
CA ALA A 149 -20.48 -11.08 1.03
C ALA A 149 -20.42 -12.08 -0.14
N PRO A 150 -21.46 -12.13 -0.99
CA PRO A 150 -21.45 -12.97 -2.17
C PRO A 150 -20.43 -12.48 -3.20
N GLY A 151 -19.95 -13.40 -4.03
CA GLY A 151 -18.99 -13.12 -5.09
C GLY A 151 -17.58 -12.85 -4.54
N ASN A 152 -16.96 -11.75 -4.96
CA ASN A 152 -15.61 -11.41 -4.50
C ASN A 152 -15.68 -10.76 -3.13
N TRP A 153 -15.09 -11.42 -2.14
CA TRP A 153 -15.07 -10.92 -0.78
C TRP A 153 -13.69 -11.04 -0.13
N LEU A 154 -13.15 -9.90 0.28
CA LEU A 154 -11.91 -9.78 1.04
C LEU A 154 -12.25 -9.58 2.52
N LEU A 155 -11.93 -10.58 3.34
CA LEU A 155 -12.12 -10.51 4.78
C LEU A 155 -11.13 -9.52 5.40
N THR A 156 -11.65 -8.54 6.13
CA THR A 156 -10.88 -7.67 7.03
C THR A 156 -11.46 -7.76 8.43
N ASN A 157 -10.61 -7.67 9.45
CA ASN A 157 -11.04 -7.74 10.85
C ASN A 157 -10.15 -6.86 11.75
N GLY A 158 -10.66 -6.55 12.94
CA GLY A 158 -9.99 -5.70 13.92
C GLY A 158 -10.28 -4.21 13.74
N PHE A 159 -9.45 -3.37 14.36
CA PHE A 159 -9.67 -1.93 14.49
C PHE A 159 -8.44 -1.11 14.12
N GLY A 160 -8.64 0.12 13.67
CA GLY A 160 -7.56 1.05 13.36
C GLY A 160 -7.19 1.05 11.88
N LYS A 161 -6.13 1.79 11.55
CA LYS A 161 -5.73 2.08 10.17
C LYS A 161 -5.35 0.80 9.42
N MET A 162 -5.72 0.74 8.15
CA MET A 162 -5.24 -0.28 7.22
C MET A 162 -4.90 0.35 5.87
N TYR A 163 -4.33 -0.47 4.99
CA TYR A 163 -4.00 -0.13 3.62
C TYR A 163 -4.51 -1.24 2.71
N PHE A 164 -4.82 -0.93 1.46
CA PHE A 164 -4.94 -1.95 0.43
C PHE A 164 -3.67 -1.99 -0.39
N VAL A 165 -3.16 -3.19 -0.63
CA VAL A 165 -2.00 -3.40 -1.50
C VAL A 165 -2.45 -4.21 -2.71
N LEU A 166 -2.33 -3.60 -3.88
CA LEU A 166 -2.68 -4.16 -5.17
C LEU A 166 -1.42 -4.29 -6.01
N THR A 167 -1.01 -5.52 -6.29
CA THR A 167 0.23 -5.80 -7.03
C THR A 167 -0.10 -6.41 -8.38
N PHE A 168 0.44 -5.82 -9.44
CA PHE A 168 0.36 -6.34 -10.80
C PHE A 168 1.71 -6.96 -11.20
N TYR A 169 1.69 -8.18 -11.71
CA TYR A 169 2.88 -8.90 -12.16
C TYR A 169 2.88 -8.99 -13.68
N ASP A 170 4.07 -8.82 -14.28
CA ASP A 170 4.27 -8.86 -15.73
C ASP A 170 3.23 -7.95 -16.44
N THR A 171 3.40 -6.64 -16.22
CA THR A 171 2.45 -5.60 -16.63
C THR A 171 3.16 -4.44 -17.32
N PRO A 172 2.59 -3.90 -18.42
CA PRO A 172 3.16 -2.74 -19.10
C PRO A 172 3.17 -1.47 -18.23
N ILE A 173 2.31 -1.39 -17.20
CA ILE A 173 2.23 -0.21 -16.31
C ILE A 173 3.48 -0.05 -15.42
N ALA A 174 4.31 -1.09 -15.30
CA ALA A 174 5.60 -1.01 -14.63
C ALA A 174 6.68 -0.29 -15.48
N SER A 175 6.41 -0.10 -16.77
CA SER A 175 7.26 0.65 -17.70
C SER A 175 6.82 2.11 -17.81
N SER A 176 7.76 3.03 -18.09
CA SER A 176 7.50 4.48 -18.15
C SER A 176 6.48 4.90 -19.22
N THR A 177 6.28 4.09 -20.26
CA THR A 177 5.33 4.34 -21.34
C THR A 177 3.91 3.88 -21.01
N GLY A 178 3.74 3.07 -19.96
CA GLY A 178 2.47 2.43 -19.62
C GLY A 178 1.57 3.20 -18.67
N LEU A 179 1.95 4.40 -18.20
CA LEU A 179 1.21 5.14 -17.15
C LEU A 179 0.10 6.05 -17.67
N SER A 180 0.15 6.50 -18.92
CA SER A 180 -0.68 7.63 -19.40
C SER A 180 -2.18 7.33 -19.53
N ASP A 181 -2.58 6.04 -19.59
CA ASP A 181 -3.98 5.61 -19.74
C ASP A 181 -4.42 4.56 -18.71
N VAL A 182 -3.74 4.50 -17.55
CA VAL A 182 -4.04 3.49 -16.53
C VAL A 182 -5.19 3.96 -15.64
N THR A 183 -6.26 3.17 -15.62
CA THR A 183 -7.34 3.33 -14.65
C THR A 183 -7.24 2.21 -13.61
N LEU A 184 -7.28 2.58 -12.34
CA LEU A 184 -7.29 1.66 -11.19
C LEU A 184 -8.68 1.64 -10.55
N PRO A 185 -9.05 0.55 -9.83
CA PRO A 185 -10.35 0.47 -9.18
C PRO A 185 -10.49 1.53 -8.09
N ARG A 186 -11.69 2.07 -7.93
CA ARG A 186 -12.02 3.02 -6.87
C ARG A 186 -12.27 2.28 -5.56
N ILE A 187 -12.11 2.98 -4.44
CA ILE A 187 -12.34 2.44 -3.11
C ILE A 187 -13.47 3.23 -2.45
N LEU A 188 -14.67 2.66 -2.43
CA LEU A 188 -15.86 3.29 -1.89
C LEU A 188 -16.12 2.81 -0.47
N LYS A 189 -16.38 3.72 0.46
CA LYS A 189 -16.77 3.37 1.82
C LYS A 189 -18.26 2.99 1.85
N ALA A 190 -18.55 1.75 2.24
CA ALA A 190 -19.92 1.24 2.34
C ALA A 190 -20.56 1.56 3.71
N GLY A 191 -19.74 1.65 4.76
CA GLY A 191 -20.18 2.00 6.11
C GLY A 191 -19.17 1.56 7.16
N CYS A 192 -19.32 2.03 8.40
CA CYS A 192 -18.56 1.51 9.53
C CYS A 192 -19.50 0.80 10.49
N ASN A 193 -19.11 -0.39 10.92
CA ASN A 193 -19.81 -1.05 12.01
C ASN A 193 -19.38 -0.36 13.30
N ALA A 194 -20.30 0.36 13.93
CA ALA A 194 -20.13 0.82 15.32
C ALA A 194 -20.26 -0.38 16.27
#